data_AF-A0A5E4CUW1-F1
#
_entry.id   AF-A0A5E4CUW1-F1
#
_cell.length_a   1.000
_cell.length_b   1.000
_cell.length_c   1.000
_cell.angle_alpha   90.00
_cell.angle_beta   90.00
_cell.angle_gamma   90.00
#
_symmetry.space_group_name_H-M   'P 1'
#
loop_
_entity.id
_entity.type
_entity.pdbx_description
1 polymer ?
#
loop_
_entity_poly.entity_id
_entity_poly.type
_entity_poly.pdbx_seq_one_letter_code
_entity_poly.pdbx_strand_id
1 'polypeptide(L)'
;MSSLRINNLISQDSGQYWAQIILQTGREIKRVFHLTVYDPVPLAQIQITSASITPSWCNVTLECGVREAVDVLNVTWVVQGPPSELEQRGATGPPNPWTLALSLPLRQPNVSFTCVLSNPVDQKNATLQLLDLCSP
;
A
#
# COMPACT_ATOMS: atom_id res chain seq x y z
N MET A 1 -23.21 -8.27 30.55
CA MET A 1 -23.02 -8.43 29.09
C MET A 1 -22.07 -9.59 28.88
N SER A 2 -22.35 -10.48 27.92
CA SER A 2 -21.47 -11.60 27.57
C SER A 2 -20.75 -11.27 26.27
N SER A 3 -19.44 -11.51 26.22
CA SER A 3 -18.60 -11.25 25.05
C SER A 3 -17.59 -12.38 24.87
N LEU A 4 -17.30 -12.73 23.61
CA LEU A 4 -16.18 -13.59 23.27
C LEU A 4 -14.94 -12.72 23.08
N ARG A 5 -13.83 -13.09 23.73
CA ARG A 5 -12.53 -12.46 23.53
C ARG A 5 -11.52 -13.54 23.15
N ILE A 6 -10.88 -13.36 22.02
CA ILE A 6 -9.80 -14.20 21.52
C ILE A 6 -8.53 -13.35 21.61
N ASN A 7 -7.48 -13.87 22.26
CA ASN A 7 -6.19 -13.20 22.38
C ASN A 7 -5.15 -13.97 21.57
N ASN A 8 -4.06 -13.30 21.17
CA ASN A 8 -2.98 -13.91 20.39
C ASN A 8 -3.48 -14.59 19.11
N LEU A 9 -4.28 -13.85 18.32
CA LEU A 9 -4.84 -14.32 17.07
C LEU A 9 -3.74 -14.80 16.11
N ILE A 10 -4.02 -15.89 15.42
CA ILE A 10 -3.23 -16.42 14.31
C ILE A 10 -4.06 -16.42 13.03
N SER A 11 -3.42 -16.53 11.87
CA SER A 11 -4.13 -16.48 10.58
C SER A 11 -5.23 -17.55 10.45
N GLN A 12 -5.04 -18.72 11.08
CA GLN A 12 -6.03 -19.81 11.12
C GLN A 12 -7.30 -19.50 11.93
N ASP A 13 -7.28 -18.46 12.78
CA ASP A 13 -8.49 -17.99 13.48
C ASP A 13 -9.42 -17.20 12.54
N SER A 14 -8.98 -16.87 11.31
CA SER A 14 -9.86 -16.26 10.32
C SER A 14 -11.02 -17.19 9.98
N GLY A 15 -12.23 -16.66 9.96
CA GLY A 15 -13.41 -17.43 9.64
C GLY A 15 -14.70 -16.83 10.17
N GLN A 16 -15.74 -17.64 10.12
CA GLN A 16 -17.07 -17.24 10.56
C GLN A 16 -17.32 -17.67 12.00
N TYR A 17 -17.61 -16.70 12.86
CA TYR A 17 -18.06 -16.90 14.24
C TYR A 17 -19.54 -16.62 14.34
N TRP A 18 -20.24 -17.26 15.28
CA TRP A 18 -21.62 -16.91 15.57
C TRP A 18 -21.94 -16.95 17.05
N ALA A 19 -22.83 -16.06 17.46
CA ALA A 19 -23.43 -16.07 18.79
C ALA A 19 -24.87 -16.59 18.68
N GLN A 20 -25.18 -17.59 19.50
CA GLN A 20 -26.52 -18.12 19.68
C GLN A 20 -27.10 -17.57 20.97
N ILE A 21 -28.24 -16.91 20.89
CA ILE A 21 -28.90 -16.25 22.02
C ILE A 21 -30.28 -16.88 22.20
N ILE A 22 -30.51 -17.48 23.36
CA ILE A 22 -31.80 -18.08 23.71
C ILE A 22 -32.50 -17.11 24.67
N LEU A 23 -33.63 -16.57 24.24
CA LEU A 23 -34.46 -15.69 25.07
C LEU A 23 -35.31 -16.52 26.04
N GLN A 24 -35.75 -15.90 27.14
CA GLN A 24 -36.67 -16.55 28.10
C GLN A 24 -37.97 -17.03 27.45
N THR A 25 -38.38 -16.41 26.34
CA THR A 25 -39.55 -16.82 25.54
C THR A 25 -39.30 -18.08 24.70
N GLY A 26 -38.11 -18.70 24.77
CA GLY A 26 -37.70 -19.83 23.94
C GLY A 26 -37.27 -19.46 22.52
N ARG A 27 -37.33 -18.17 22.15
CA ARG A 27 -36.90 -17.69 20.83
C ARG A 27 -35.37 -17.69 20.73
N GLU A 28 -34.86 -18.23 19.65
CA GLU A 28 -33.43 -18.22 19.32
C GLU A 28 -33.08 -17.06 18.37
N ILE A 29 -31.94 -16.42 18.61
CA ILE A 29 -31.33 -15.43 17.71
C ILE A 29 -29.91 -15.90 17.41
N LYS A 30 -29.59 -16.01 16.11
CA LYS A 30 -28.23 -16.25 15.63
C LYS A 30 -27.65 -14.97 15.05
N ARG A 31 -26.47 -14.56 15.54
CA ARG A 31 -25.70 -13.44 14.97
C ARG A 31 -24.39 -13.97 14.43
N VAL A 32 -24.06 -13.59 13.20
CA VAL A 32 -22.86 -14.05 12.49
C VAL A 32 -21.85 -12.90 12.42
N PHE A 33 -20.57 -13.24 12.61
CA PHE A 33 -19.43 -12.33 12.56
C PHE A 33 -18.35 -12.96 11.67
N HIS A 34 -17.73 -12.15 10.81
CA HIS A 34 -16.61 -12.58 9.98
C HIS A 34 -15.33 -11.98 10.56
N LEU A 35 -14.39 -12.84 10.92
CA LEU A 35 -13.07 -12.45 11.39
C LEU A 35 -12.07 -12.72 10.27
N THR A 36 -11.29 -11.70 9.91
CA THR A 36 -10.12 -11.84 9.04
C THR A 36 -8.92 -11.34 9.82
N VAL A 37 -7.94 -12.21 10.03
CA VAL A 37 -6.68 -11.90 10.68
C VAL A 37 -5.66 -11.62 9.59
N TYR A 38 -5.07 -10.42 9.62
CA TYR A 38 -4.03 -10.02 8.67
C TYR A 38 -2.67 -10.09 9.36
N ASP A 39 -1.66 -10.56 8.62
CA ASP A 39 -0.28 -10.41 9.06
C ASP A 39 0.13 -8.93 9.08
N PRO A 40 1.10 -8.55 9.93
CA PRO A 40 1.64 -7.19 9.93
C PRO A 40 2.15 -6.80 8.55
N VAL A 41 1.94 -5.54 8.14
CA VAL A 41 2.43 -5.08 6.84
C VAL A 41 3.97 -5.05 6.88
N PRO A 42 4.68 -5.60 5.89
CA PRO A 42 6.15 -5.55 5.87
C PRO A 42 6.65 -4.13 5.63
N LEU A 43 7.94 -3.90 5.92
CA LEU A 43 8.58 -2.63 5.58
C LEU A 43 8.67 -2.47 4.06
N ALA A 44 8.08 -1.39 3.55
CA ALA A 44 8.18 -1.01 2.14
C ALA A 44 9.60 -0.55 1.80
N GLN A 45 10.01 -0.77 0.56
CA GLN A 45 11.26 -0.26 0.01
C GLN A 45 11.02 0.26 -1.40
N ILE A 46 11.70 1.34 -1.77
CA ILE A 46 11.68 1.86 -3.14
C ILE A 46 13.05 1.62 -3.75
N GLN A 47 13.06 1.07 -4.96
CA GLN A 47 14.25 0.89 -5.78
C GLN A 47 14.07 1.62 -7.10
N ILE A 48 15.16 2.18 -7.64
CA ILE A 48 15.15 2.77 -8.98
C ILE A 48 15.54 1.66 -9.96
N THR A 49 14.64 1.30 -10.86
CA THR A 49 14.88 0.25 -11.86
C THR A 49 15.48 0.81 -13.14
N SER A 50 15.14 2.05 -13.50
CA SER A 50 15.79 2.77 -14.60
C SER A 50 15.70 4.27 -14.41
N ALA A 51 16.73 4.98 -14.87
CA ALA A 51 16.77 6.43 -14.96
C ALA A 51 17.42 6.84 -16.28
N SER A 52 16.85 7.81 -16.98
CA SER A 52 17.38 8.35 -18.23
C SER A 52 17.22 9.86 -18.26
N ILE A 53 18.31 10.57 -18.49
CA ILE A 53 18.36 12.02 -18.53
C ILE A 53 18.48 12.49 -19.97
N THR A 54 17.57 13.38 -20.37
CA THR A 54 17.58 14.11 -21.64
C THR A 54 17.70 15.61 -21.34
N PRO A 55 18.06 16.48 -22.30
CA PRO A 55 18.29 17.91 -22.03
C PRO A 55 17.12 18.68 -21.39
N SER A 56 15.90 18.13 -21.45
CA SER A 56 14.69 18.74 -20.87
C SER A 56 13.97 17.85 -19.84
N TRP A 57 14.16 16.53 -19.88
CA TRP A 57 13.38 15.57 -19.09
C TRP A 57 14.25 14.49 -18.45
N CYS A 58 13.82 14.01 -17.30
CA CYS A 58 14.33 12.88 -16.54
C CYS A 58 13.24 11.80 -16.49
N ASN A 59 13.46 10.69 -17.18
CA ASN A 59 12.56 9.54 -17.16
C ASN A 59 13.04 8.57 -16.08
N VAL A 60 12.17 8.23 -15.15
CA VAL A 60 12.49 7.39 -14.01
C VAL A 60 11.45 6.28 -13.90
N THR A 61 11.92 5.07 -13.60
CA THR A 61 11.06 3.96 -13.21
C THR A 61 11.46 3.52 -11.81
N LEU A 62 10.48 3.49 -10.92
CA LEU A 62 10.62 3.07 -9.52
C LEU A 62 9.86 1.77 -9.31
N GLU A 63 10.40 0.90 -8.45
CA GLU A 63 9.73 -0.30 -7.98
C GLU A 63 9.60 -0.24 -6.46
N CYS A 64 8.39 -0.49 -5.99
CA CYS A 64 8.10 -0.73 -4.60
C CYS A 64 8.26 -2.22 -4.36
N GLY A 65 8.97 -2.56 -3.30
CA GLY A 65 9.22 -3.94 -2.91
C GLY A 65 9.04 -4.12 -1.42
N VAL A 66 9.06 -5.39 -1.03
CA VAL A 66 9.05 -5.85 0.34
C VAL A 66 10.23 -6.81 0.53
N ARG A 67 10.85 -6.80 1.71
CA ARG A 67 11.95 -7.72 2.01
C ARG A 67 11.49 -9.17 2.15
N GLU A 68 10.22 -9.36 2.48
CA GLU A 68 9.61 -10.63 2.83
C GLU A 68 8.48 -10.94 1.84
N ALA A 69 8.34 -12.21 1.45
CA ALA A 69 7.24 -12.64 0.59
C ALA A 69 5.93 -12.56 1.39
N VAL A 70 4.99 -11.74 0.92
CA VAL A 70 3.70 -11.52 1.58
C VAL A 70 2.57 -11.67 0.58
N ASP A 71 1.55 -12.41 0.97
CA ASP A 71 0.34 -12.58 0.17
C ASP A 71 -0.55 -11.34 0.28
N VAL A 72 -0.85 -10.78 -0.90
CA VAL A 72 -1.85 -9.74 -1.20
C VAL A 72 -1.82 -8.52 -0.25
N LEU A 73 -0.96 -7.57 -0.60
CA LEU A 73 -0.96 -6.20 -0.08
C LEU A 73 -1.63 -5.26 -1.08
N ASN A 74 -2.33 -4.23 -0.59
CA ASN A 74 -2.71 -3.10 -1.43
C ASN A 74 -1.52 -2.15 -1.53
N VAL A 75 -1.10 -1.84 -2.76
CA VAL A 75 0.07 -1.00 -3.05
C VAL A 75 -0.41 0.27 -3.75
N THR A 76 -0.04 1.42 -3.21
CA THR A 76 -0.40 2.73 -3.77
C THR A 76 0.80 3.66 -3.80
N TRP A 77 0.82 4.57 -4.77
CA TRP A 77 1.88 5.58 -4.90
C TRP A 77 1.31 6.96 -4.67
N VAL A 78 2.03 7.76 -3.89
CA VAL A 78 1.76 9.19 -3.66
C VAL A 78 2.94 9.97 -4.21
N VAL A 79 2.67 10.90 -5.12
CA VAL A 79 3.69 11.77 -5.71
C VAL A 79 3.42 13.20 -5.24
N GLN A 80 4.40 13.85 -4.63
CA GLN A 80 4.27 15.23 -4.16
C GLN A 80 5.30 16.11 -4.87
N GLY A 81 4.83 17.21 -5.46
CA GLY A 81 5.63 18.16 -6.22
C GLY A 81 4.80 19.39 -6.66
N PRO A 82 5.39 20.35 -7.41
CA PRO A 82 4.72 21.57 -7.83
C PRO A 82 3.49 21.32 -8.73
N PRO A 83 2.38 22.08 -8.59
CA PRO A 83 1.10 21.80 -9.27
C PRO A 83 1.13 21.86 -10.81
N SER A 84 2.01 22.65 -11.41
CA SER A 84 2.04 22.90 -12.87
C SER A 84 2.62 21.74 -13.69
N GLU A 85 3.20 20.73 -13.04
CA GLU A 85 4.15 19.81 -13.67
C GLU A 85 3.84 18.33 -13.37
N LEU A 86 2.78 18.07 -12.60
CA LEU A 86 2.04 16.81 -12.60
C LEU A 86 1.20 16.68 -13.88
N GLU A 87 1.70 17.12 -15.04
CA GLU A 87 1.29 16.52 -16.31
C GLU A 87 1.88 15.11 -16.32
N GLN A 88 1.24 14.21 -15.55
CA GLN A 88 1.38 12.78 -15.69
C GLN A 88 1.02 12.48 -17.14
N ARG A 89 2.02 12.51 -18.04
CA ARG A 89 1.87 12.06 -19.41
C ARG A 89 1.78 10.54 -19.35
N GLY A 90 0.60 10.09 -18.92
CA GLY A 90 0.21 8.72 -18.70
C GLY A 90 1.25 7.89 -17.93
N ALA A 91 0.95 7.57 -16.67
CA ALA A 91 1.00 6.16 -16.36
C ALA A 91 0.05 5.50 -17.37
N THR A 92 0.56 5.03 -18.51
CA THR A 92 -0.15 4.07 -19.33
C THR A 92 -0.59 2.97 -18.37
N GLY A 93 -1.91 2.78 -18.21
CA GLY A 93 -2.51 1.92 -17.19
C GLY A 93 -1.95 0.49 -17.15
N PRO A 94 -2.25 -0.28 -16.09
CA PRO A 94 -1.28 -1.08 -15.34
C PRO A 94 -0.82 -2.37 -16.04
N PRO A 95 0.30 -2.97 -15.58
CA PRO A 95 0.16 -4.38 -15.17
C PRO A 95 0.80 -4.75 -13.82
N ASN A 96 1.32 -3.81 -13.04
CA ASN A 96 1.64 -4.06 -11.62
C ASN A 96 1.39 -2.79 -10.78
N PRO A 97 0.90 -2.92 -9.53
CA PRO A 97 0.79 -1.78 -8.61
C PRO A 97 2.13 -1.47 -7.92
N TRP A 98 3.13 -2.33 -8.15
CA TRP A 98 4.46 -2.26 -7.56
C TRP A 98 5.39 -1.30 -8.31
N THR A 99 5.16 -0.97 -9.57
CA THR A 99 6.05 -0.10 -10.36
C THR A 99 5.39 1.25 -10.69
N LEU A 100 6.19 2.31 -10.65
CA LEU A 100 5.82 3.67 -11.02
C LEU A 100 6.80 4.22 -12.05
N ALA A 101 6.31 4.52 -13.26
CA ALA A 101 7.11 5.11 -14.34
C ALA A 101 6.66 6.55 -14.64
N LEU A 102 7.60 7.49 -14.65
CA LEU A 102 7.34 8.93 -14.70
C LEU A 102 8.37 9.66 -15.58
N SER A 103 7.98 10.81 -16.12
CA SER A 103 8.88 11.76 -16.79
C SER A 103 8.80 13.11 -16.08
N LEU A 104 9.93 13.62 -15.60
CA LEU A 104 10.03 14.83 -14.76
C LEU A 104 10.96 15.85 -15.40
N PRO A 105 10.64 17.15 -15.40
CA PRO A 105 11.56 18.18 -15.91
C PRO A 105 12.84 18.31 -15.07
N LEU A 106 14.00 18.48 -15.72
CA LEU A 106 15.32 18.50 -15.03
C LEU A 106 15.52 19.64 -14.02
N ARG A 107 14.74 20.72 -14.11
CA ARG A 107 14.93 21.93 -13.27
C ARG A 107 14.19 21.86 -11.94
N GLN A 108 13.66 20.70 -11.55
CA GLN A 108 12.84 20.53 -10.35
C GLN A 108 13.55 19.67 -9.29
N PRO A 109 14.07 20.30 -8.21
CA PRO A 109 14.78 19.56 -7.17
C PRO A 109 13.86 18.89 -6.13
N ASN A 110 12.56 19.20 -6.09
CA ASN A 110 11.70 18.89 -4.94
C ASN A 110 10.49 18.00 -5.30
N VAL A 111 10.76 16.79 -5.79
CA VAL A 111 9.73 15.76 -5.96
C VAL A 111 9.98 14.63 -4.97
N SER A 112 8.93 14.19 -4.27
CA SER A 112 8.96 12.99 -3.44
C SER A 112 7.99 11.94 -3.95
N PHE A 113 8.43 10.69 -3.90
CA PHE A 113 7.63 9.52 -4.21
C PHE A 113 7.48 8.70 -2.95
N THR A 114 6.24 8.43 -2.57
CA THR A 114 5.93 7.59 -1.44
C THR A 114 5.18 6.36 -1.93
N CYS A 115 5.76 5.17 -1.73
CA CYS A 115 5.02 3.92 -1.87
C CYS A 115 4.37 3.59 -0.53
N VAL A 116 3.08 3.23 -0.56
CA VAL A 116 2.29 2.85 0.60
C VAL A 116 1.78 1.43 0.41
N LEU A 117 2.14 0.57 1.36
CA LEU A 117 1.64 -0.80 1.52
C LEU A 117 0.59 -0.81 2.62
N SER A 118 -0.55 -1.43 2.38
CA SER A 118 -1.66 -1.41 3.34
C SER A 118 -2.46 -2.71 3.33
N ASN A 119 -2.99 -3.03 4.51
CA ASN A 119 -4.12 -3.92 4.71
C ASN A 119 -5.18 -3.18 5.56
N PRO A 120 -6.35 -3.77 5.87
CA PRO A 120 -7.39 -3.07 6.63
C PRO A 120 -7.03 -2.63 8.06
N VAL A 121 -5.90 -3.08 8.62
CA VAL A 121 -5.53 -2.87 10.02
C VAL A 121 -4.15 -2.23 10.23
N ASP A 122 -3.26 -2.25 9.23
CA ASP A 122 -1.91 -1.71 9.29
C ASP A 122 -1.50 -1.09 7.94
N GLN A 123 -0.57 -0.14 7.99
CA GLN A 123 -0.02 0.55 6.84
C GLN A 123 1.45 0.90 7.07
N LYS A 124 2.29 0.65 6.06
CA LYS A 124 3.69 1.06 6.04
C LYS A 124 4.03 1.73 4.73
N ASN A 125 5.04 2.58 4.74
CA ASN A 125 5.43 3.32 3.55
C ASN A 125 6.96 3.46 3.46
N ALA A 126 7.40 3.80 2.26
CA ALA A 126 8.76 4.22 1.98
C ALA A 126 8.68 5.50 1.15
N THR A 127 9.58 6.44 1.40
CA THR A 127 9.64 7.69 0.65
C THR A 127 11.02 7.87 0.06
N LEU A 128 11.06 8.26 -1.22
CA LEU A 128 12.25 8.60 -1.96
C LEU A 128 12.14 10.06 -2.41
N GLN A 129 13.16 10.86 -2.11
CA GLN A 129 13.26 12.24 -2.59
C GLN A 129 14.19 12.30 -3.81
N LEU A 130 13.80 13.04 -4.84
CA LEU A 130 14.50 13.11 -6.12
C LEU A 130 15.74 14.03 -6.10
N LEU A 131 16.11 14.61 -4.95
CA LEU A 131 17.18 15.62 -4.83
C LEU A 131 18.52 15.22 -5.48
N ASP A 132 18.79 13.92 -5.65
CA ASP A 132 20.05 13.38 -6.16
C ASP A 132 19.96 12.57 -7.48
N LEU A 133 18.77 12.38 -8.07
CA LEU A 133 18.58 11.40 -9.16
C LEU A 133 18.70 11.97 -10.58
N CYS A 134 18.47 13.27 -10.72
CA CYS A 134 18.43 13.94 -12.03
C CYS A 134 19.46 15.08 -12.14
N SER A 135 20.55 15.02 -11.35
CA SER A 135 21.71 15.89 -11.55
C SER A 135 22.61 15.34 -12.66
N PRO A 136 23.12 16.20 -13.58
CA PRO A 136 24.06 15.78 -14.63
C PRO A 136 25.41 15.30 -14.09
#